data_AF-A0A1F7F0E8-F1
#
_entry.id   AF-A0A1F7F0E8-F1
#
_cell.length_a   1.000
_cell.length_b   1.000
_cell.length_c   1.000
_cell.angle_alpha   90.00
_cell.angle_beta   90.00
_cell.angle_gamma   90.00
#
_symmetry.space_group_name_H-M   'P 1'
#
loop_
_entity.id
_entity.type
_entity.pdbx_description
1 polymer ?
#
loop_
_entity_poly.entity_id
_entity_poly.type
_entity_poly.pdbx_seq_one_letter_code
_entity_poly.pdbx_strand_id
1 'polypeptide(L)'
;MAQEKKIDLYKKVAITSAGKLPSIVLLVDRAVILLKEAREDDEKRQANIIKTQNILAQLERALDFDAGDVAGSLFFIYDYLFAELNNRDDQALDTATKMLGELQETFKKIGKKEK
;
A
#
# COMPACT_ATOMS: atom_id res chain seq x y z
N MET A 1 -16.24 13.01 14.06
CA MET A 1 -15.98 14.33 13.41
C MET A 1 -14.65 14.41 12.65
N ALA A 2 -13.46 14.42 13.28
CA ALA A 2 -12.20 14.54 12.53
C ALA A 2 -11.81 13.27 11.73
N GLN A 3 -12.11 12.09 12.29
CA GLN A 3 -11.79 10.80 11.68
C GLN A 3 -12.71 10.46 10.50
N GLU A 4 -13.97 10.92 10.53
CA GLU A 4 -14.93 10.75 9.42
C GLU A 4 -14.56 11.62 8.21
N LYS A 5 -14.15 12.87 8.42
CA LYS A 5 -13.66 13.74 7.34
C LYS A 5 -12.43 13.16 6.62
N LYS A 6 -11.50 12.55 7.36
CA LYS A 6 -10.34 11.86 6.76
C LYS A 6 -10.79 10.66 5.92
N ILE A 7 -11.71 9.84 6.43
CA ILE A 7 -12.24 8.68 5.72
C ILE A 7 -12.93 9.10 4.41
N ASP A 8 -13.70 10.18 4.39
CA ASP A 8 -14.35 10.67 3.15
C ASP A 8 -13.36 11.19 2.11
N LEU A 9 -12.18 11.69 2.52
CA LEU A 9 -11.11 12.07 1.60
C LEU A 9 -10.40 10.84 1.00
N TYR A 10 -10.13 9.81 1.82
CA TYR A 10 -9.62 8.52 1.35
C TYR A 10 -10.61 7.84 0.40
N LYS A 11 -11.91 7.95 0.70
CA LYS A 11 -12.99 7.54 -0.20
C LYS A 11 -12.89 8.28 -1.53
N LYS A 12 -12.72 9.59 -1.58
CA LYS A 12 -12.63 10.31 -2.85
C LYS A 12 -11.52 9.76 -3.74
N VAL A 13 -10.29 9.64 -3.22
CA VAL A 13 -9.13 9.09 -3.96
C VAL A 13 -9.32 7.61 -4.37
N ALA A 14 -9.96 6.80 -3.52
CA ALA A 14 -10.21 5.38 -3.79
C ALA A 14 -11.45 5.13 -4.68
N ILE A 15 -12.43 6.03 -4.68
CA ILE A 15 -13.78 5.89 -5.27
C ILE A 15 -13.94 6.69 -6.56
N THR A 16 -13.07 7.66 -6.93
CA THR A 16 -13.12 8.27 -8.29
C THR A 16 -12.92 7.24 -9.42
N SER A 17 -12.63 5.99 -9.08
CA SER A 17 -12.95 4.87 -9.96
C SER A 17 -13.50 3.71 -9.13
N ALA A 18 -14.82 3.55 -9.16
CA ALA A 18 -15.56 2.47 -8.47
C ALA A 18 -15.10 1.02 -8.84
N GLY A 19 -14.06 0.86 -9.67
CA GLY A 19 -13.39 -0.42 -9.96
C GLY A 19 -11.95 -0.56 -9.43
N LYS A 20 -11.34 0.45 -8.76
CA LYS A 20 -9.93 0.37 -8.32
C LYS A 20 -9.74 -0.08 -6.88
N LEU A 21 -10.66 0.18 -5.95
CA LEU A 21 -10.45 -0.18 -4.53
C LEU A 21 -10.23 -1.69 -4.30
N PRO A 22 -11.02 -2.62 -4.89
CA PRO A 22 -10.74 -4.05 -4.78
C PRO A 22 -9.36 -4.45 -5.33
N SER A 23 -8.95 -3.83 -6.44
CA SER A 23 -7.63 -4.05 -7.05
C SER A 23 -6.49 -3.52 -6.17
N ILE A 24 -6.67 -2.35 -5.52
CA ILE A 24 -5.71 -1.80 -4.56
C ILE A 24 -5.57 -2.75 -3.36
N VAL A 25 -6.69 -3.22 -2.80
CA VAL A 25 -6.68 -4.18 -1.69
C VAL A 25 -5.95 -5.45 -2.10
N LEU A 26 -6.21 -6.00 -3.29
CA LEU A 26 -5.52 -7.18 -3.79
C LEU A 26 -4.00 -6.98 -3.91
N LEU A 27 -3.58 -5.84 -4.46
CA LEU A 27 -2.16 -5.52 -4.63
C LEU A 27 -1.44 -5.36 -3.29
N VAL A 28 -2.04 -4.65 -2.34
CA VAL A 28 -1.50 -4.47 -0.99
C VAL A 28 -1.47 -5.80 -0.24
N ASP A 29 -2.53 -6.62 -0.35
CA ASP A 29 -2.57 -7.99 0.20
C ASP A 29 -1.40 -8.81 -0.33
N ARG A 30 -1.16 -8.78 -1.66
CA ARG A 30 -0.06 -9.54 -2.27
C ARG A 30 1.30 -9.00 -1.84
N ALA A 31 1.47 -7.69 -1.73
CA ALA A 31 2.72 -7.07 -1.25
C ALA A 31 3.09 -7.56 0.16
N VAL A 32 2.13 -7.58 1.09
CA VAL A 32 2.35 -8.10 2.46
C VAL A 32 2.79 -9.58 2.43
N ILE A 33 2.15 -10.40 1.60
CA ILE A 33 2.51 -11.83 1.48
C ILE A 33 3.93 -11.98 0.93
N LEU A 34 4.28 -11.24 -0.13
CA LEU A 34 5.61 -11.28 -0.74
C LEU A 34 6.71 -10.92 0.26
N LEU A 35 6.51 -9.90 1.10
CA LEU A 35 7.49 -9.51 2.10
C LEU A 35 7.63 -10.54 3.24
N LYS A 36 6.53 -11.18 3.65
CA LYS A 36 6.60 -12.31 4.61
C LYS A 36 7.37 -13.50 4.02
N GLU A 37 7.09 -13.87 2.78
CA GLU A 37 7.86 -14.90 2.07
C GLU A 37 9.35 -14.50 1.94
N ALA A 38 9.64 -13.22 1.65
CA ALA A 38 11.01 -12.71 1.56
C ALA A 38 11.76 -12.74 2.89
N ARG A 39 11.04 -12.65 4.01
CA ARG A 39 11.58 -12.70 5.37
C ARG A 39 11.95 -14.12 5.80
N GLU A 40 11.22 -15.11 5.28
CA GLU A 40 11.35 -16.53 5.63
C GLU A 40 12.26 -17.31 4.69
N ASP A 41 12.42 -16.85 3.44
CA ASP A 41 13.13 -17.57 2.37
C ASP A 41 14.14 -16.63 1.66
N ASP A 42 15.42 -16.81 1.99
CA ASP A 42 16.52 -16.01 1.43
C ASP A 42 16.70 -16.19 -0.08
N GLU A 43 16.35 -17.36 -0.64
CA GLU A 43 16.43 -17.58 -2.10
C GLU A 43 15.39 -16.75 -2.85
N LYS A 44 14.21 -16.57 -2.25
CA LYS A 44 13.12 -15.76 -2.82
C LYS A 44 13.18 -14.29 -2.42
N ARG A 45 13.94 -13.93 -1.37
CA ARG A 45 14.02 -12.58 -0.80
C ARG A 45 14.15 -11.50 -1.87
N GLN A 46 15.20 -11.59 -2.69
CA GLN A 46 15.49 -10.60 -3.72
C GLN A 46 14.33 -10.43 -4.71
N ALA A 47 13.80 -11.54 -5.23
CA ALA A 47 12.74 -11.53 -6.23
C ALA A 47 11.43 -10.97 -5.66
N ASN A 48 11.11 -11.31 -4.41
CA ASN A 48 9.88 -10.87 -3.75
C ASN A 48 9.95 -9.40 -3.31
N ILE A 49 11.12 -8.90 -2.91
CA ILE A 49 11.36 -7.45 -2.71
C ILE A 49 11.10 -6.68 -4.01
N ILE A 50 11.69 -7.12 -5.13
CA ILE A 50 11.52 -6.46 -6.43
C ILE A 50 10.04 -6.46 -6.86
N LYS A 51 9.33 -7.58 -6.69
CA LYS A 51 7.88 -7.64 -6.98
C LYS A 51 7.10 -6.66 -6.11
N THR A 52 7.46 -6.51 -4.84
CA THR A 52 6.82 -5.55 -3.93
C THR A 52 7.09 -4.11 -4.37
N GLN A 53 8.33 -3.77 -4.71
CA GLN A 53 8.71 -2.47 -5.25
C GLN A 53 7.95 -2.14 -6.54
N ASN A 54 7.75 -3.12 -7.43
CA ASN A 54 6.95 -2.95 -8.64
C ASN A 54 5.47 -2.66 -8.33
N ILE A 55 4.89 -3.31 -7.31
CA ILE A 55 3.53 -3.02 -6.84
C ILE A 55 3.43 -1.59 -6.32
N LEU A 56 4.37 -1.15 -5.48
CA LEU A 56 4.40 0.22 -4.94
C LEU A 56 4.46 1.26 -6.07
N ALA A 57 5.35 1.08 -7.04
CA ALA A 57 5.45 1.98 -8.19
C ALA A 57 4.19 1.97 -9.09
N GLN A 58 3.43 0.88 -9.12
CA GLN A 58 2.13 0.84 -9.80
C GLN A 58 1.05 1.58 -9.01
N LEU A 59 1.00 1.41 -7.69
CA LEU A 59 0.06 2.10 -6.81
C LEU A 59 0.29 3.61 -6.83
N GLU A 60 1.55 4.04 -6.81
CA GLU A 60 1.96 5.44 -6.91
C GLU A 60 1.51 6.07 -8.22
N ARG A 61 1.77 5.42 -9.36
CA ARG A 61 1.33 5.88 -10.69
C ARG A 61 -0.19 5.90 -10.86
N ALA A 62 -0.91 5.14 -10.05
CA ALA A 62 -2.37 5.06 -10.11
C ALA A 62 -3.07 6.15 -9.27
N LEU A 63 -2.31 6.94 -8.50
CA LEU A 63 -2.84 8.02 -7.67
C LEU A 63 -3.44 9.13 -8.51
N ASP A 64 -4.62 9.59 -8.08
CA ASP A 64 -5.29 10.76 -8.63
C ASP A 64 -4.95 11.97 -7.73
N PHE A 65 -3.98 12.78 -8.16
CA PHE A 65 -3.54 13.95 -7.40
C PHE A 65 -4.55 15.10 -7.42
N ASP A 66 -5.48 15.11 -8.37
CA ASP A 66 -6.56 16.11 -8.43
C ASP A 66 -7.65 15.82 -7.38
N ALA A 67 -7.68 14.61 -6.82
CA ALA A 67 -8.64 14.20 -5.78
C ALA A 67 -8.28 14.71 -4.36
N GLY A 68 -7.15 15.41 -4.19
CA GLY A 68 -6.79 16.15 -2.97
C GLY A 68 -5.63 15.57 -2.15
N ASP A 69 -5.43 16.10 -0.94
CA ASP A 69 -4.23 15.91 -0.09
C ASP A 69 -3.89 14.45 0.27
N VAL A 70 -4.87 13.54 0.20
CA VAL A 70 -4.66 12.11 0.47
C VAL A 70 -3.75 11.47 -0.59
N ALA A 71 -3.84 11.89 -1.85
CA ALA A 71 -2.95 11.36 -2.89
C ALA A 71 -1.49 11.68 -2.59
N GLY A 72 -1.19 12.92 -2.16
CA GLY A 72 0.15 13.30 -1.71
C GLY A 72 0.63 12.50 -0.50
N SER A 73 -0.25 12.27 0.48
CA SER A 73 0.09 11.45 1.65
C SER A 73 0.40 10.00 1.27
N LEU A 74 -0.39 9.40 0.38
CA LEU A 74 -0.16 8.03 -0.11
C LEU A 74 1.11 7.93 -0.95
N PHE A 75 1.37 8.93 -1.80
CA PHE A 75 2.61 9.02 -2.57
C PHE A 75 3.84 8.92 -1.65
N PHE A 76 3.90 9.74 -0.59
CA PHE A 76 5.04 9.71 0.33
C PHE A 76 5.18 8.38 1.07
N ILE A 77 4.06 7.72 1.41
CA ILE A 77 4.12 6.40 2.04
C ILE A 77 4.67 5.35 1.06
N TYR A 78 4.21 5.35 -0.20
CA TYR A 78 4.68 4.40 -1.20
C TYR A 78 6.14 4.62 -1.57
N ASP A 79 6.56 5.88 -1.73
CA ASP A 79 7.95 6.26 -1.99
C ASP A 79 8.88 5.85 -0.84
N TYR A 80 8.48 6.14 0.41
CA TYR A 80 9.22 5.70 1.59
C TYR A 80 9.38 4.18 1.63
N LEU A 81 8.30 3.42 1.42
CA LEU A 81 8.35 1.96 1.41
C LEU A 81 9.25 1.42 0.30
N PHE A 82 9.22 2.06 -0.87
CA PHE A 82 10.08 1.68 -1.99
C PHE A 82 11.56 1.89 -1.65
N ALA A 83 11.87 3.05 -1.05
CA ALA A 83 13.22 3.40 -0.61
C ALA A 83 13.72 2.51 0.53
N GLU A 84 12.89 2.24 1.53
CA GLU A 84 13.19 1.35 2.66
C GLU A 84 13.57 -0.06 2.15
N LEU A 85 12.83 -0.58 1.18
CA LEU A 85 13.10 -1.89 0.58
C LEU A 85 14.42 -1.97 -0.22
N ASN A 86 15.09 -0.85 -0.50
CA ASN A 86 16.44 -0.86 -1.07
C ASN A 86 17.52 -1.29 -0.06
N ASN A 87 17.25 -1.21 1.24
CA ASN A 87 18.17 -1.67 2.28
C ASN A 87 18.32 -3.21 2.28
N ARG A 88 17.26 -3.93 1.90
CA ARG A 88 17.20 -5.40 1.74
C ARG A 88 17.50 -6.23 3.00
N ASP A 89 17.63 -5.58 4.14
CA ASP A 89 17.81 -6.24 5.44
C ASP A 89 16.47 -6.62 6.10
N ASP A 90 16.57 -7.38 7.19
CA ASP A 90 15.41 -7.85 7.95
C ASP A 90 14.60 -6.68 8.55
N GLN A 91 15.26 -5.61 8.99
CA GLN A 91 14.58 -4.46 9.59
C GLN A 91 13.73 -3.71 8.56
N ALA A 92 14.24 -3.56 7.35
CA ALA A 92 13.51 -2.98 6.23
C ALA A 92 12.28 -3.82 5.85
N LEU A 93 12.43 -5.15 5.79
CA LEU A 93 11.31 -6.07 5.53
C LEU A 93 10.24 -5.98 6.62
N ASP A 94 10.65 -5.98 7.89
CA ASP A 94 9.73 -5.93 9.03
C ASP A 94 8.97 -4.59 9.08
N THR A 95 9.69 -3.48 8.85
CA THR A 95 9.10 -2.13 8.77
C THR A 95 8.09 -2.02 7.63
N ALA A 96 8.49 -2.43 6.43
CA ALA A 96 7.62 -2.35 5.25
C ALA A 96 6.40 -3.27 5.39
N THR A 97 6.57 -4.48 5.92
CA THR A 97 5.48 -5.44 6.17
C THR A 97 4.45 -4.85 7.13
N LYS A 98 4.91 -4.23 8.24
CA LYS A 98 4.01 -3.61 9.22
C LYS A 98 3.19 -2.48 8.60
N MET A 99 3.85 -1.54 7.93
CA MET A 99 3.18 -0.38 7.32
C MET A 99 2.21 -0.78 6.20
N LEU A 100 2.59 -1.73 5.34
CA LEU A 100 1.69 -2.28 4.34
C LEU A 100 0.49 -2.99 4.98
N GLY A 101 0.68 -3.67 6.11
CA GLY A 101 -0.41 -4.26 6.89
C GLY A 101 -1.39 -3.22 7.43
N GLU A 102 -0.90 -2.08 7.94
CA GLU A 102 -1.76 -0.99 8.41
C GLU A 102 -2.56 -0.34 7.26
N LEU A 103 -1.94 -0.16 6.09
CA LEU A 103 -2.62 0.29 4.86
C LEU A 103 -3.68 -0.72 4.40
N GLN A 104 -3.34 -2.00 4.42
CA GLN A 104 -4.23 -3.10 4.07
C GLN A 104 -5.51 -3.06 4.91
N GLU A 105 -5.37 -2.97 6.22
CA GLU A 105 -6.51 -2.86 7.13
C GLU A 105 -7.36 -1.62 6.85
N THR A 106 -6.70 -0.49 6.58
CA THR A 106 -7.37 0.78 6.27
C THR A 106 -8.23 0.65 5.02
N PHE A 107 -7.68 0.11 3.92
CA PHE A 107 -8.43 -0.10 2.69
C PHE A 107 -9.56 -1.12 2.86
N LYS A 108 -9.34 -2.20 3.62
CA LYS A 108 -10.41 -3.17 3.95
C LYS A 108 -11.54 -2.55 4.77
N LYS A 109 -11.22 -1.66 5.72
CA LYS A 109 -12.23 -0.92 6.52
C LYS A 109 -13.06 0.01 5.64
N ILE A 110 -12.46 0.66 4.65
CA ILE A 110 -13.17 1.49 3.67
C ILE A 110 -14.13 0.62 2.84
N GLY A 111 -13.64 -0.49 2.27
CA GLY A 111 -14.47 -1.38 1.43
C GLY A 111 -15.63 -2.07 2.17
N LYS A 112 -15.52 -2.32 3.48
CA LYS A 112 -16.61 -2.90 4.29
C LYS A 112 -17.73 -1.92 4.60
N LYS A 113 -17.46 -0.61 4.62
CA LYS A 113 -18.47 0.44 4.89
C LYS A 113 -19.36 0.75 3.67
N GLU A 114 -19.05 0.18 2.50
CA GLU A 114 -19.79 0.36 1.25
C GLU A 114 -20.91 -0.70 1.04
N LYS A 115 -21.04 -1.69 1.94
CA LYS A 115 -22.13 -2.67 1.97
C LYS A 115 -23.18 -2.28 3.00
#